data_AF-A0A2P7B1Z3-F1
#
_entry.id   AF-A0A2P7B1Z3-F1
#
_cell.length_a   1.000
_cell.length_b   1.000
_cell.length_c   1.000
_cell.angle_alpha   90.00
_cell.angle_beta   90.00
_cell.angle_gamma   90.00
#
_symmetry.space_group_name_H-M   'P 1'
#
loop_
_entity.id
_entity.type
_entity.pdbx_description
1 polymer ?
#
loop_
_entity_poly.entity_id
_entity_poly.type
_entity_poly.pdbx_seq_one_letter_code
_entity_poly.pdbx_strand_id
1 'polypeptide(L)'
;MAREINNHRGGHVGLLVKAMCMAGFLAGTAAAQQPTAAQQSAIKSACRSDFMAQCSGVTPGGQAALSCLQQHNSSLSAACQAAIGALGPAKSAPAASATSPATAPATAPAAAAAPAVPAFTPREEIAIVRQSCGPDFRRLCSSVALGGGRAIACLRNNLASLSPTCQKVLSAGR
;
A
#
# COMPACT_ATOMS: atom_id res chain seq x y z
N MET A 1 28.75 40.45 17.70
CA MET A 1 28.63 38.98 17.61
C MET A 1 27.19 38.70 17.20
N ALA A 2 26.84 38.89 15.92
CA ALA A 2 26.99 37.94 14.81
C ALA A 2 26.27 36.62 15.07
N ARG A 3 25.13 36.43 14.42
CA ARG A 3 24.65 35.12 13.94
C ARG A 3 23.58 35.34 12.86
N GLU A 4 24.07 35.39 11.63
CA GLU A 4 23.33 35.36 10.38
C GLU A 4 22.95 33.91 9.99
N ILE A 5 21.71 33.77 9.50
CA ILE A 5 21.33 33.20 8.19
C ILE A 5 21.61 31.71 7.91
N ASN A 6 20.52 30.94 7.94
CA ASN A 6 19.98 30.13 6.81
C ASN A 6 20.72 28.86 6.31
N ASN A 7 19.91 27.85 5.98
CA ASN A 7 20.07 27.03 4.78
C ASN A 7 21.41 26.29 4.56
N HIS A 8 21.47 25.02 4.97
CA HIS A 8 22.39 24.06 4.37
C HIS A 8 21.62 22.93 3.67
N ARG A 9 21.11 23.25 2.48
CA ARG A 9 20.95 22.30 1.37
C ARG A 9 22.10 22.53 0.39
N GLY A 10 23.09 21.62 0.38
CA GLY A 10 24.13 21.51 -0.66
C GLY A 10 25.48 22.16 -0.31
N GLY A 11 26.54 21.35 -0.17
CA GLY A 11 27.91 21.87 -0.18
C GLY A 11 28.92 21.24 0.80
N HIS A 12 29.08 19.91 0.85
CA HIS A 12 30.30 19.29 1.42
C HIS A 12 30.88 18.21 0.50
N VAL A 13 30.88 18.51 -0.80
CA VAL A 13 31.94 18.00 -1.69
C VAL A 13 33.23 18.73 -1.29
N GLY A 14 34.13 18.00 -0.63
CA GLY A 14 35.55 18.36 -0.53
C GLY A 14 36.02 19.06 0.74
N LEU A 15 36.34 18.29 1.80
CA LEU A 15 37.56 18.56 2.56
C LEU A 15 38.10 17.29 3.24
N LEU A 16 39.25 16.87 2.73
CA LEU A 16 40.23 15.91 3.26
C LEU A 16 40.30 15.82 4.80
N VAL A 17 39.81 14.73 5.39
CA VAL A 17 40.39 14.13 6.60
C VAL A 17 40.53 12.62 6.34
N LYS A 18 41.66 12.27 5.71
CA LYS A 18 42.25 10.94 5.74
C LYS A 18 42.93 10.78 7.11
N ALA A 19 42.58 9.73 7.86
CA ALA A 19 43.40 9.01 8.87
C ALA A 19 42.65 8.71 10.19
N MET A 20 42.47 7.40 10.42
CA MET A 20 42.71 6.69 11.69
C MET A 20 42.42 7.40 13.03
N CYS A 21 41.47 6.87 13.81
CA CYS A 21 41.75 6.14 15.07
C CYS A 21 40.48 5.75 15.84
N MET A 22 40.55 4.56 16.45
CA MET A 22 39.60 3.98 17.38
C MET A 22 39.26 4.89 18.57
N ALA A 23 37.96 5.04 18.88
CA ALA A 23 37.36 4.87 20.22
C ALA A 23 36.05 5.67 20.38
N GLY A 24 34.95 4.95 20.62
CA GLY A 24 33.87 5.38 21.50
C GLY A 24 32.87 6.42 20.97
N PHE A 25 31.68 5.97 20.59
CA PHE A 25 30.44 6.63 21.02
C PHE A 25 29.31 5.59 21.14
N LEU A 26 29.16 5.06 22.36
CA LEU A 26 27.95 4.39 22.82
C LEU A 26 26.95 5.49 23.22
N ALA A 27 25.96 5.80 22.39
CA ALA A 27 24.79 6.59 22.80
C ALA A 27 23.60 6.44 21.83
N GLY A 28 22.57 5.71 22.27
CA GLY A 28 21.16 6.00 21.97
C GLY A 28 20.63 5.65 20.58
N THR A 29 20.16 4.41 20.40
CA THR A 29 19.18 4.09 19.36
C THR A 29 17.80 4.66 19.74
N ALA A 30 17.63 5.97 19.60
CA ALA A 30 16.29 6.55 19.49
C ALA A 30 15.68 6.00 18.19
N ALA A 31 14.72 5.09 18.30
CA ALA A 31 13.95 4.61 17.16
C ALA A 31 13.27 5.82 16.51
N ALA A 32 13.85 6.32 15.41
CA ALA A 32 13.14 7.16 14.47
C ALA A 32 11.89 6.37 14.10
N GLN A 33 10.73 6.83 14.56
CA GLN A 33 9.45 6.15 14.39
C GLN A 33 9.12 6.15 12.90
N GLN A 34 9.65 5.16 12.18
CA GLN A 34 9.19 4.88 10.83
C GLN A 34 7.70 4.57 10.93
N PRO A 35 6.87 5.12 10.02
CA PRO A 35 5.46 4.83 10.01
C PRO A 35 5.24 3.34 10.02
N THR A 36 4.49 2.87 11.02
CA THR A 36 4.17 1.45 11.14
C THR A 36 3.38 0.99 9.91
N ALA A 37 3.41 -0.31 9.60
CA ALA A 37 2.66 -0.85 8.46
C ALA A 37 1.16 -0.49 8.51
N ALA A 38 0.59 -0.41 9.72
CA ALA A 38 -0.79 0.04 9.95
C ALA A 38 -1.01 1.52 9.62
N GLN A 39 -0.03 2.39 9.90
CA GLN A 39 -0.10 3.80 9.54
C GLN A 39 0.04 4.01 8.03
N GLN A 40 0.95 3.27 7.39
CA GLN A 40 1.09 3.31 5.93
C GLN A 40 -0.17 2.81 5.22
N SER A 41 -0.85 1.78 5.74
CA SER A 41 -2.09 1.28 5.16
C SER A 41 -3.25 2.26 5.36
N ALA A 42 -3.34 2.93 6.51
CA ALA A 42 -4.33 3.98 6.78
C ALA A 42 -4.13 5.21 5.87
N ILE A 43 -2.88 5.60 5.63
CA ILE A 43 -2.56 6.67 4.66
C ILE A 43 -2.95 6.23 3.24
N LYS A 44 -2.62 4.99 2.86
CA LYS A 44 -2.91 4.46 1.52
C LYS A 44 -4.41 4.37 1.23
N SER A 45 -5.24 4.07 2.24
CA SER A 45 -6.69 4.07 2.09
C SER A 45 -7.25 5.48 1.97
N ALA A 46 -6.81 6.40 2.83
CA ALA A 46 -7.24 7.81 2.80
C ALA A 46 -6.82 8.53 1.51
N CYS A 47 -5.62 8.24 1.00
CA CYS A 47 -5.03 8.90 -0.16
C CYS A 47 -5.27 8.18 -1.49
N ARG A 48 -6.08 7.12 -1.55
CA ARG A 48 -6.19 6.24 -2.73
C ARG A 48 -6.57 7.02 -3.99
N SER A 49 -7.59 7.87 -3.90
CA SER A 49 -8.14 8.59 -5.04
C SER A 49 -7.18 9.68 -5.52
N ASP A 50 -6.62 10.45 -4.57
CA ASP A 50 -5.64 11.49 -4.87
C ASP A 50 -4.36 10.91 -5.47
N PHE A 51 -3.93 9.74 -4.99
CA PHE A 51 -2.77 9.04 -5.53
C PHE A 51 -2.98 8.62 -6.99
N MET A 52 -4.17 8.18 -7.37
CA MET A 52 -4.45 7.78 -8.76
C MET A 52 -4.42 8.98 -9.73
N ALA A 53 -4.84 10.15 -9.26
CA ALA A 53 -4.91 11.34 -10.09
C ALA A 53 -3.58 12.13 -10.11
N GLN A 54 -2.80 12.13 -9.01
CA GLN A 54 -1.58 12.94 -8.88
C GLN A 54 -0.30 12.09 -8.97
N CYS A 55 -0.36 10.77 -8.71
CA CYS A 55 0.81 9.91 -8.49
C CYS A 55 0.74 8.54 -9.20
N SER A 56 0.00 8.42 -10.32
CA SER A 56 -0.22 7.13 -11.02
C SER A 56 1.05 6.45 -11.58
N GLY A 57 2.15 7.19 -11.74
CA GLY A 57 3.43 6.68 -12.24
C GLY A 57 4.35 6.04 -11.19
N VAL A 58 3.97 6.04 -9.90
CA VAL A 58 4.80 5.49 -8.81
C VAL A 58 4.16 4.28 -8.14
N THR A 59 4.99 3.41 -7.55
CA THR A 59 4.53 2.18 -6.88
C THR A 59 3.77 2.53 -5.58
N PRO A 60 2.51 2.13 -5.43
CA PRO A 60 1.68 2.51 -4.29
C PRO A 60 2.12 1.83 -3.00
N GLY A 61 2.27 2.62 -1.92
CA GLY A 61 2.58 2.13 -0.58
C GLY A 61 4.07 1.96 -0.26
N GLY A 62 4.96 2.42 -1.15
CA GLY A 62 6.38 2.60 -0.83
C GLY A 62 6.73 4.06 -0.54
N GLN A 63 8.01 4.32 -0.24
CA GLN A 63 8.52 5.69 -0.02
C GLN A 63 8.31 6.61 -1.24
N ALA A 64 8.38 6.07 -2.46
CA ALA A 64 8.09 6.83 -3.68
C ALA A 64 6.65 7.38 -3.72
N ALA A 65 5.68 6.61 -3.20
CA ALA A 65 4.30 7.07 -3.11
C ALA A 65 4.13 8.19 -2.07
N LEU A 66 4.77 8.04 -0.90
CA LEU A 66 4.76 9.09 0.12
C LEU A 66 5.43 10.38 -0.36
N SER A 67 6.56 10.29 -1.05
CA SER A 67 7.25 11.47 -1.60
C SER A 67 6.41 12.18 -2.67
N CYS A 68 5.73 11.44 -3.54
CA CYS A 68 4.82 12.03 -4.52
C CYS A 68 3.64 12.75 -3.84
N LEU A 69 2.99 12.11 -2.86
CA LEU A 69 1.92 12.73 -2.09
C LEU A 69 2.40 14.00 -1.36
N GLN A 70 3.61 13.98 -0.77
CA GLN A 70 4.18 15.17 -0.13
C GLN A 70 4.41 16.33 -1.10
N GLN A 71 4.85 16.05 -2.33
CA GLN A 71 5.03 17.07 -3.37
C GLN A 71 3.70 17.68 -3.84
N HIS A 72 2.64 16.87 -3.85
CA HIS A 72 1.31 17.28 -4.29
C HIS A 72 0.38 17.69 -3.13
N ASN A 73 0.88 17.88 -1.90
CA ASN A 73 0.08 18.04 -0.69
C ASN A 73 -1.07 19.05 -0.84
N SER A 74 -0.80 20.23 -1.41
CA SER A 74 -1.80 21.29 -1.64
C SER A 74 -2.92 20.93 -2.62
N SER A 75 -2.71 19.92 -3.46
CA SER A 75 -3.67 19.42 -4.45
C SER A 75 -4.36 18.10 -4.01
N LEU A 76 -4.03 17.58 -2.82
CA LEU A 76 -4.70 16.40 -2.28
C LEU A 76 -5.97 16.79 -1.54
N SER A 77 -6.87 15.83 -1.39
CA SER A 77 -8.03 15.96 -0.51
C SER A 77 -7.64 16.23 0.94
N ALA A 78 -8.51 16.92 1.68
CA ALA A 78 -8.31 17.21 3.11
C ALA A 78 -8.10 15.93 3.94
N ALA A 79 -8.79 14.85 3.58
CA ALA A 79 -8.64 13.54 4.23
C ALA A 79 -7.23 12.96 4.03
N CYS A 80 -6.67 13.07 2.83
CA CYS A 80 -5.32 12.61 2.55
C CYS A 80 -4.25 13.48 3.21
N GLN A 81 -4.42 14.81 3.19
CA GLN A 81 -3.55 15.76 3.88
C GLN A 81 -3.48 15.50 5.39
N ALA A 82 -4.62 15.24 6.02
CA ALA A 82 -4.69 14.89 7.44
C ALA A 82 -3.95 13.58 7.74
N ALA A 83 -4.09 12.56 6.87
CA ALA A 83 -3.43 11.27 7.05
C ALA A 83 -1.90 11.36 6.95
N ILE A 84 -1.36 12.15 6.01
CA ILE A 84 0.10 12.35 5.86
C ILE A 84 0.68 13.33 6.90
N GLY A 85 -0.12 14.28 7.41
CA GLY A 85 0.27 15.19 8.48
C GLY A 85 0.35 14.53 9.86
N ALA A 86 -0.42 13.46 10.09
CA ALA A 86 -0.42 12.68 11.33
C ALA A 86 0.87 11.86 11.57
N LEU A 87 1.85 11.94 10.67
CA LEU A 87 3.19 11.36 10.81
C LEU A 87 4.15 12.18 11.70
N GLY A 88 3.77 13.41 12.09
CA GLY A 88 4.48 14.20 13.11
C GLY A 88 4.26 13.68 14.53
N PRO A 89 5.05 14.13 15.53
CA PRO A 89 4.98 13.61 16.90
C PRO A 89 3.58 13.84 17.49
N ALA A 90 2.85 12.73 17.62
CA ALA A 90 1.60 12.51 18.34
C ALA A 90 0.62 13.69 18.49
N LYS A 91 -0.43 13.64 17.68
CA LYS A 91 -1.80 13.78 18.21
C LYS A 91 -2.70 12.71 17.60
N SER A 92 -2.56 11.48 18.11
CA SER A 92 -3.70 10.57 18.12
C SER A 92 -4.69 11.08 19.17
N ALA A 93 -5.92 11.42 18.79
CA ALA A 93 -7.13 11.26 19.60
C ALA A 93 -8.37 11.74 18.81
N PRO A 94 -9.58 11.22 19.11
CA PRO A 94 -9.96 9.82 19.27
C PRO A 94 -11.00 9.44 18.19
N ALA A 95 -11.43 8.18 18.20
CA ALA A 95 -12.69 7.79 17.60
C ALA A 95 -13.82 8.72 18.09
N ALA A 96 -14.39 9.52 17.20
CA ALA A 96 -15.79 9.89 17.26
C ALA A 96 -16.54 8.85 16.44
N SER A 97 -17.02 7.81 17.13
CA SER A 97 -18.01 6.85 16.65
C SER A 97 -19.14 7.59 15.91
N ALA A 98 -19.45 7.21 14.68
CA ALA A 98 -20.42 6.14 14.42
C ALA A 98 -21.65 6.24 15.33
N THR A 99 -22.68 6.92 14.85
CA THR A 99 -24.06 6.63 15.28
C THR A 99 -24.66 5.67 14.26
N SER A 100 -24.59 4.38 14.57
CA SER A 100 -25.58 3.40 14.11
C SER A 100 -25.67 2.32 15.19
N PRO A 101 -26.85 2.10 15.78
CA PRO A 101 -27.01 1.17 16.88
C PRO A 101 -27.04 -0.26 16.34
N ALA A 102 -26.02 -1.04 16.68
CA ALA A 102 -26.05 -2.50 16.58
C ALA A 102 -26.23 -3.05 18.01
N THR A 103 -27.47 -3.35 18.35
CA THR A 103 -27.80 -4.17 19.51
C THR A 103 -27.49 -5.62 19.13
N ALA A 104 -26.46 -6.20 19.73
CA ALA A 104 -26.35 -7.65 19.90
C ALA A 104 -26.88 -8.02 21.29
N PRO A 105 -27.31 -9.26 21.49
CA PRO A 105 -26.52 -10.03 22.44
C PRO A 105 -25.90 -11.25 21.77
N ALA A 106 -24.63 -11.44 22.07
CA ALA A 106 -23.90 -12.66 21.83
C ALA A 106 -24.53 -13.82 22.63
N THR A 107 -24.67 -14.96 21.99
CA THR A 107 -24.53 -16.26 22.66
C THR A 107 -23.87 -17.20 21.67
N ALA A 108 -22.62 -17.55 21.94
CA ALA A 108 -21.96 -18.68 21.29
C ALA A 108 -22.55 -19.98 21.87
N PRO A 109 -22.38 -21.11 21.15
CA PRO A 109 -21.32 -21.99 21.64
C PRO A 109 -20.37 -22.45 20.54
N ALA A 110 -19.13 -22.66 20.96
CA ALA A 110 -18.11 -23.39 20.24
C ALA A 110 -18.57 -24.84 19.97
N ALA A 111 -18.41 -25.31 18.74
CA ALA A 111 -18.28 -26.74 18.46
C ALA A 111 -17.58 -26.99 17.12
N ALA A 112 -16.60 -27.89 17.18
CA ALA A 112 -16.03 -28.70 16.12
C ALA A 112 -15.18 -28.00 15.04
N ALA A 113 -13.86 -28.07 15.25
CA ALA A 113 -12.85 -27.98 14.21
C ALA A 113 -13.10 -29.04 13.12
N ALA A 114 -13.43 -28.56 11.91
CA ALA A 114 -13.20 -29.30 10.67
C ALA A 114 -11.74 -29.09 10.24
N PRO A 115 -11.09 -30.04 9.54
CA PRO A 115 -9.75 -29.80 9.01
C PRO A 115 -9.84 -28.63 8.02
N ALA A 116 -9.08 -27.57 8.31
CA ALA A 116 -8.85 -26.51 7.36
C ALA A 116 -8.15 -27.14 6.14
N VAL A 117 -8.90 -27.34 5.05
CA VAL A 117 -8.29 -27.38 3.73
C VAL A 117 -7.43 -26.12 3.60
N PRO A 118 -6.20 -26.18 3.06
CA PRO A 118 -5.41 -24.99 2.85
C PRO A 118 -6.16 -24.08 1.87
N ALA A 119 -6.92 -23.14 2.40
CA ALA A 119 -7.55 -22.09 1.62
C ALA A 119 -6.42 -21.18 1.15
N PHE A 120 -6.16 -21.20 -0.16
CA PHE A 120 -5.21 -20.29 -0.78
C PHE A 120 -5.53 -18.85 -0.34
N THR A 121 -4.50 -18.08 0.00
CA THR A 121 -4.73 -16.69 0.39
C THR A 121 -5.22 -15.89 -0.82
N PRO A 122 -6.04 -14.83 -0.65
CA PRO A 122 -6.52 -14.01 -1.77
C PRO A 122 -5.41 -13.45 -2.66
N ARG A 123 -4.19 -13.27 -2.11
CA ARG A 123 -3.01 -12.84 -2.89
C ARG A 123 -2.47 -13.94 -3.79
N GLU A 124 -2.49 -15.17 -3.29
CA GLU A 124 -2.02 -16.34 -4.01
C GLU A 124 -2.99 -16.72 -5.14
N GLU A 125 -4.29 -16.62 -4.87
CA GLU A 125 -5.33 -16.78 -5.89
C GLU A 125 -5.15 -15.79 -7.05
N ILE A 126 -4.91 -14.50 -6.76
CA ILE A 126 -4.62 -13.50 -7.79
C ILE A 126 -3.33 -13.84 -8.55
N ALA A 127 -2.32 -14.38 -7.89
CA ALA A 127 -1.08 -14.80 -8.54
C ALA A 127 -1.31 -16.00 -9.48
N ILE A 128 -2.09 -16.99 -9.05
CA ILE A 128 -2.47 -18.16 -9.85
C ILE A 128 -3.25 -17.72 -11.09
N VAL A 129 -4.26 -16.85 -10.93
CA VAL A 129 -5.04 -16.32 -12.06
C VAL A 129 -4.14 -15.60 -13.06
N ARG A 130 -3.22 -14.74 -12.59
CA ARG A 130 -2.29 -14.02 -13.47
C ARG A 130 -1.36 -14.96 -14.22
N GLN A 131 -0.86 -16.00 -13.55
CA GLN A 131 0.02 -16.98 -14.14
C GLN A 131 -0.71 -17.83 -15.19
N SER A 132 -1.89 -18.35 -14.84
CA SER A 132 -2.66 -19.24 -15.70
C SER A 132 -3.33 -18.53 -16.88
N CYS A 133 -3.79 -17.29 -16.69
CA CYS A 133 -4.55 -16.55 -17.69
C CYS A 133 -3.76 -15.42 -18.38
N GLY A 134 -2.53 -15.13 -17.94
CA GLY A 134 -1.71 -14.05 -18.50
C GLY A 134 -1.47 -14.15 -20.02
N PRO A 135 -1.12 -15.32 -20.57
CA PRO A 135 -0.96 -15.50 -22.01
C PRO A 135 -2.26 -15.27 -22.78
N ASP A 136 -3.38 -15.82 -22.30
CA ASP A 136 -4.70 -15.67 -22.93
C ASP A 136 -5.16 -14.20 -22.91
N PHE A 137 -4.93 -13.51 -21.78
CA PHE A 137 -5.23 -12.09 -21.65
C PHE A 137 -4.46 -11.25 -22.68
N ARG A 138 -3.18 -11.52 -22.89
CA ARG A 138 -2.38 -10.78 -23.89
C ARG A 138 -2.85 -11.03 -25.33
N ARG A 139 -3.36 -12.23 -25.62
CA ARG A 139 -3.82 -12.58 -26.99
C ARG A 139 -5.22 -12.07 -27.27
N LEU A 140 -6.11 -12.11 -26.29
CA LEU A 140 -7.56 -11.90 -26.49
C LEU A 140 -8.08 -10.59 -25.88
N CYS A 141 -7.38 -10.04 -24.87
CA CYS A 141 -7.85 -8.95 -24.03
C CYS A 141 -6.82 -7.82 -23.87
N SER A 142 -5.84 -7.70 -24.76
CA SER A 142 -4.73 -6.74 -24.64
C SER A 142 -5.15 -5.27 -24.59
N SER A 143 -6.31 -4.92 -25.15
CA SER A 143 -6.87 -3.57 -25.12
C SER A 143 -7.65 -3.24 -23.82
N VAL A 144 -7.82 -4.22 -22.93
CA VAL A 144 -8.59 -4.04 -21.70
C VAL A 144 -7.71 -3.49 -20.60
N ALA A 145 -8.11 -2.35 -20.02
CA ALA A 145 -7.38 -1.77 -18.90
C ALA A 145 -7.38 -2.72 -17.69
N LEU A 146 -6.23 -2.84 -17.04
CA LEU A 146 -6.07 -3.60 -15.80
C LEU A 146 -6.73 -2.85 -14.65
N GLY A 147 -7.55 -3.55 -13.87
CA GLY A 147 -8.26 -2.99 -12.70
C GLY A 147 -9.78 -3.15 -12.77
N GLY A 148 -10.45 -3.02 -11.62
CA GLY A 148 -11.92 -3.04 -11.51
C GLY A 148 -12.60 -4.30 -12.05
N GLY A 149 -11.90 -5.45 -12.10
CA GLY A 149 -12.45 -6.71 -12.62
C GLY A 149 -12.57 -6.79 -14.15
N ARG A 150 -12.21 -5.76 -14.90
CA ARG A 150 -12.39 -5.70 -16.36
C ARG A 150 -11.64 -6.81 -17.11
N ALA A 151 -10.42 -7.12 -16.67
CA ALA A 151 -9.63 -8.19 -17.25
C ALA A 151 -10.31 -9.57 -17.09
N ILE A 152 -10.89 -9.85 -15.92
CA ILE A 152 -11.64 -11.07 -15.65
C ILE A 152 -12.90 -11.14 -16.51
N ALA A 153 -13.63 -10.01 -16.65
CA ALA A 153 -14.82 -9.94 -17.50
C ALA A 153 -14.49 -10.26 -18.96
N CYS A 154 -13.41 -9.68 -19.50
CA CYS A 154 -12.97 -9.99 -20.86
C CYS A 154 -12.60 -11.46 -21.05
N LEU A 155 -11.84 -12.03 -20.11
CA LEU A 155 -11.47 -13.44 -20.15
C LEU A 155 -12.72 -14.35 -20.11
N ARG A 156 -13.69 -14.04 -19.24
CA ARG A 156 -14.96 -14.78 -19.16
C ARG A 156 -15.79 -14.70 -20.44
N ASN A 157 -15.82 -13.55 -21.12
CA ASN A 157 -16.50 -13.42 -22.40
C ASN A 157 -15.82 -14.21 -23.53
N ASN A 158 -14.54 -14.51 -23.39
CA ASN A 158 -13.76 -15.30 -24.33
C ASN A 158 -13.53 -16.74 -23.86
N LEU A 159 -14.33 -17.24 -22.91
CA LEU A 159 -14.09 -18.51 -22.20
C LEU A 159 -13.75 -19.67 -23.14
N ALA A 160 -14.49 -19.83 -24.25
CA ALA A 160 -14.28 -20.89 -25.23
C ALA A 160 -12.94 -20.82 -25.98
N SER A 161 -12.35 -19.62 -26.07
CA SER A 161 -11.08 -19.35 -26.76
C SER A 161 -9.86 -19.34 -25.83
N LEU A 162 -10.08 -19.46 -24.51
CA LEU A 162 -9.01 -19.52 -23.51
C LEU A 162 -8.30 -20.87 -23.51
N SER A 163 -7.06 -20.89 -23.01
CA SER A 163 -6.37 -22.11 -22.66
C SER A 163 -7.15 -22.95 -21.62
N PRO A 164 -7.08 -24.28 -21.67
CA PRO A 164 -7.78 -25.17 -20.72
C PRO A 164 -7.34 -24.94 -19.27
N THR A 165 -6.12 -24.45 -19.06
CA THR A 165 -5.61 -24.08 -17.74
C THR A 165 -6.31 -22.82 -17.21
N CYS A 166 -6.42 -21.77 -18.02
CA CYS A 166 -7.13 -20.56 -17.61
C CYS A 166 -8.64 -20.80 -17.44
N GLN A 167 -9.26 -21.62 -18.30
CA GLN A 167 -10.67 -22.00 -18.15
C GLN A 167 -10.95 -22.64 -16.80
N LYS A 168 -10.13 -23.60 -16.36
CA LYS A 168 -10.30 -24.28 -15.07
C LYS A 168 -10.23 -23.31 -13.90
N VAL A 169 -9.26 -22.40 -13.91
CA VAL A 169 -9.10 -21.38 -12.86
C VAL A 169 -10.30 -20.43 -12.80
N LEU A 170 -10.78 -19.92 -13.95
CA LEU A 170 -11.94 -19.02 -13.99
C LEU A 170 -13.28 -19.71 -13.70
N SER A 171 -13.36 -21.03 -13.86
CA SER A 171 -14.54 -21.82 -13.55
C SER A 171 -14.65 -22.15 -12.06
N ALA A 172 -13.51 -22.28 -11.37
CA ALA A 172 -13.44 -22.62 -9.95
C ALA A 172 -13.69 -21.41 -9.02
N GLY A 173 -13.34 -20.20 -9.44
CA GLY A 173 -13.47 -18.97 -8.63
C GLY A 173 -14.76 -18.18 -8.87
N ARG A 174 -15.92 -18.84 -8.99
CA ARG A 174 -17.23 -18.16 -9.10
C ARG A 174 -17.83 -17.80 -7.75
#